data_AF-A0A7C5WNJ8-F1
#
_entry.id   AF-A0A7C5WNJ8-F1
#
_cell.length_a   1.000
_cell.length_b   1.000
_cell.length_c   1.000
_cell.angle_alpha   90.00
_cell.angle_beta   90.00
_cell.angle_gamma   90.00
#
_symmetry.space_group_name_H-M   'P 1'
#
loop_
_entity.id
_entity.type
_entity.pdbx_description
1 polymer ?
#
loop_
_entity_poly.entity_id
_entity_poly.type
_entity_poly.pdbx_seq_one_letter_code
_entity_poly.pdbx_strand_id
1 'polypeptide(L)'
;MLIPVLREVVEYRYRAPRALLSTRAFMVKLALLVISIVVSLTQPLDIVIMYVVALLAVLLVLKLWRTALYVVFSVVVLYISMLLCAVILHGDLIRVSRFVLVAASTLPVLVLLASTTNPSDFRKIPALYLLLVVFNSVLREILDVATVYRARGVEGLNYWLRVIIASITLSFSRSTMLVDSLRSRGIEVE
;
A
#
# COMPACT_ATOMS: atom_id res chain seq x y z
N MET A 1 9.51 -12.56 7.96
CA MET A 1 9.21 -11.32 8.71
C MET A 1 7.79 -10.80 8.52
N LEU A 2 7.13 -11.03 7.38
CA LEU A 2 5.78 -10.49 7.12
C LEU A 2 4.66 -11.05 8.02
N ILE A 3 4.68 -12.37 8.30
CA ILE A 3 3.68 -13.05 9.14
C ILE A 3 3.57 -12.45 10.57
N PRO A 4 4.68 -12.23 11.32
CA PRO A 4 4.58 -11.63 12.65
C PRO A 4 4.15 -10.16 12.63
N VAL A 5 4.41 -9.41 11.55
CA VAL A 5 3.92 -8.03 11.37
C VAL A 5 2.41 -8.04 11.13
N LEU A 6 1.92 -8.91 10.23
CA LEU A 6 0.49 -9.06 9.99
C LEU A 6 -0.26 -9.48 11.25
N ARG A 7 0.31 -10.39 12.04
CA ARG A 7 -0.27 -10.80 13.33
C ARG A 7 -0.34 -9.63 14.31
N GLU A 8 0.71 -8.81 14.42
CA GLU A 8 0.73 -7.62 15.30
C GLU A 8 -0.34 -6.60 14.88
N VAL A 9 -0.46 -6.32 13.58
CA VAL A 9 -1.48 -5.41 13.01
C VAL A 9 -2.90 -5.89 13.30
N VAL A 10 -3.16 -7.19 13.12
CA VAL A 10 -4.47 -7.80 13.40
C VAL A 10 -4.76 -7.83 14.90
N GLU A 11 -3.79 -8.17 15.74
CA GLU A 11 -3.94 -8.20 17.19
C GLU A 11 -4.19 -6.80 17.76
N TYR A 12 -3.53 -5.78 17.21
CA TYR A 12 -3.77 -4.39 17.59
C TYR A 12 -5.20 -3.94 17.28
N ARG A 13 -5.79 -4.42 16.17
CA ARG A 13 -7.17 -4.10 15.82
C ARG A 13 -8.18 -4.51 16.87
N TYR A 14 -7.94 -5.61 17.57
CA TYR A 14 -8.78 -6.05 18.70
C TYR A 14 -8.55 -5.23 19.98
N ARG A 15 -7.39 -4.59 20.12
CA ARG A 15 -7.00 -3.77 21.29
C ARG A 15 -7.18 -2.27 21.07
N ALA A 16 -7.47 -1.84 19.84
CA ALA A 16 -7.50 -0.43 19.48
C ALA A 16 -8.56 0.34 20.29
N PRO A 17 -8.23 1.52 20.83
CA PRO A 17 -9.18 2.33 21.58
C PRO A 17 -10.38 2.73 20.70
N ARG A 18 -11.58 2.69 21.27
CA ARG A 18 -12.86 2.94 20.55
C ARG A 18 -12.88 4.28 19.81
N ALA A 19 -12.16 5.29 20.30
CA ALA A 19 -12.02 6.59 19.63
C ALA A 19 -11.40 6.47 18.22
N LEU A 20 -10.40 5.60 18.05
CA LEU A 20 -9.74 5.35 16.76
C LEU A 20 -10.59 4.50 15.81
N LEU A 21 -11.58 3.75 16.33
CA LEU A 21 -12.48 2.92 15.51
C LEU A 21 -13.69 3.70 14.96
N SER A 22 -13.84 4.99 15.31
CA SER A 22 -14.97 5.80 14.88
C SER A 22 -14.89 6.18 13.39
N THR A 23 -16.05 6.38 12.74
CA THR A 23 -16.12 6.82 11.34
C THR A 23 -15.47 8.19 11.12
N ARG A 24 -15.50 9.07 12.14
CA ARG A 24 -14.78 10.35 12.11
C ARG A 24 -13.27 10.16 12.10
N ALA A 25 -12.75 9.23 12.91
CA ALA A 25 -11.33 8.90 12.91
C ALA A 25 -10.88 8.28 11.57
N PHE A 26 -11.74 7.54 10.87
CA PHE A 26 -11.42 7.06 9.52
C PHE A 26 -11.18 8.22 8.54
N MET A 27 -12.04 9.23 8.51
CA MET A 27 -11.84 10.41 7.65
C MET A 27 -10.56 11.17 7.98
N VAL A 28 -10.24 11.32 9.28
CA VAL A 28 -8.98 11.96 9.72
C VAL A 28 -7.75 11.19 9.25
N LYS A 29 -7.76 9.85 9.32
CA LYS A 29 -6.65 9.02 8.82
C LYS A 29 -6.51 9.08 7.31
N LEU A 30 -7.63 9.15 6.59
CA LEU A 30 -7.62 9.29 5.14
C LEU A 30 -7.07 10.65 4.73
N ALA A 31 -7.45 11.72 5.44
CA ALA A 31 -6.83 13.04 5.29
C ALA A 31 -5.33 13.00 5.63
N LEU A 32 -4.93 12.30 6.69
CA LEU A 32 -3.52 12.09 7.04
C LEU A 32 -2.74 11.40 5.92
N LEU A 33 -3.35 10.46 5.19
CA LEU A 33 -2.74 9.80 4.03
C LEU A 33 -2.55 10.78 2.86
N VAL A 34 -3.54 11.63 2.59
CA VAL A 34 -3.40 12.67 1.54
C VAL A 34 -2.30 13.66 1.94
N ILE A 35 -2.29 14.10 3.20
CA ILE A 35 -1.26 15.00 3.74
C ILE A 35 0.13 14.36 3.64
N SER A 36 0.28 13.07 3.95
CA SER A 36 1.58 12.40 3.89
C SER A 36 2.14 12.30 2.46
N ILE A 37 1.28 12.27 1.44
CA ILE A 37 1.68 12.35 0.04
C ILE A 37 2.05 13.80 -0.33
N VAL A 38 1.19 14.77 0.00
CA VAL A 38 1.37 16.17 -0.37
C VAL A 38 2.61 16.76 0.30
N VAL A 39 2.82 16.51 1.60
CA VAL A 39 4.00 16.97 2.34
C VAL A 39 5.28 16.41 1.70
N SER A 40 5.32 15.12 1.39
CA SER A 40 6.50 14.49 0.80
C SER A 40 6.83 14.96 -0.63
N LEU A 41 5.85 15.52 -1.36
CA LEU A 41 6.05 16.04 -2.71
C LEU A 41 6.38 17.53 -2.74
N THR A 42 5.84 18.31 -1.81
CA THR A 42 5.89 19.78 -1.85
C THR A 42 6.91 20.40 -0.90
N GLN A 43 7.24 19.73 0.20
CA GLN A 43 8.09 20.28 1.26
C GLN A 43 9.57 19.91 1.06
N PRO A 44 10.49 20.72 1.62
CA PRO A 44 11.91 20.36 1.67
C PRO A 44 12.15 19.07 2.46
N LEU A 45 13.22 18.36 2.12
CA LEU A 45 13.52 17.01 2.62
C LEU A 45 13.58 16.97 4.16
N ASP A 46 14.10 18.00 4.81
CA ASP A 46 14.24 18.07 6.28
C ASP A 46 12.88 18.02 6.98
N ILE A 47 11.88 18.73 6.44
CA ILE A 47 10.52 18.73 6.99
C ILE A 47 9.88 17.35 6.81
N VAL A 48 10.10 16.71 5.66
CA VAL A 48 9.56 15.37 5.38
C VAL A 48 10.17 14.34 6.32
N ILE A 49 11.48 14.42 6.60
CA ILE A 49 12.16 13.53 7.55
C ILE A 49 11.58 13.70 8.96
N MET A 50 11.41 14.94 9.44
CA MET A 50 10.78 15.20 10.75
C MET A 50 9.37 14.62 10.82
N TYR A 51 8.59 14.75 9.73
CA TYR A 51 7.25 14.20 9.64
C TYR A 51 7.25 12.66 9.69
N VAL A 52 8.17 12.00 8.97
CA VAL A 52 8.33 10.53 9.01
C VAL A 52 8.71 10.06 10.41
N VAL A 53 9.63 10.74 11.09
CA VAL A 53 10.02 10.42 12.47
C VAL A 53 8.83 10.55 13.43
N ALA A 54 8.02 11.61 13.28
CA ALA A 54 6.80 11.77 14.07
C ALA A 54 5.80 10.64 13.84
N LEU A 55 5.59 10.21 12.59
CA LEU A 55 4.72 9.08 12.26
C LEU A 55 5.23 7.76 12.84
N LEU A 56 6.53 7.51 12.79
CA LEU A 56 7.14 6.34 13.44
C LEU A 56 6.96 6.40 14.96
N ALA A 57 7.16 7.56 15.59
CA ALA A 57 6.92 7.74 17.02
C ALA A 57 5.46 7.42 17.38
N VAL A 58 4.49 7.83 16.55
CA VAL A 58 3.08 7.45 16.74
C VAL A 58 2.90 5.93 16.72
N LEU A 59 3.50 5.21 15.76
CA LEU A 59 3.44 3.73 15.73
C LEU A 59 4.02 3.09 17.00
N LEU A 60 5.13 3.62 17.52
CA LEU A 60 5.77 3.14 18.74
C LEU A 60 4.88 3.37 19.98
N VAL A 61 4.23 4.54 20.09
CA VAL A 61 3.26 4.84 21.16
C VAL A 61 2.07 3.87 21.11
N LEU A 62 1.64 3.47 19.92
CA LEU A 62 0.61 2.46 19.72
C LEU A 62 1.12 1.02 19.98
N LYS A 63 2.35 0.84 20.47
CA LYS A 63 2.99 -0.46 20.73
C LYS A 63 3.15 -1.35 19.49
N LEU A 64 3.21 -0.77 18.29
CA LEU A 64 3.43 -1.46 17.01
C LEU A 64 4.93 -1.52 16.66
N TRP A 65 5.73 -2.07 17.58
CA TRP A 65 7.20 -2.04 17.49
C TRP A 65 7.74 -2.82 16.30
N ARG A 66 7.19 -4.00 16.02
CA ARG A 66 7.67 -4.84 14.92
C ARG A 66 7.30 -4.22 13.57
N THR A 67 6.14 -3.59 13.52
CA THR A 67 5.68 -2.89 12.32
C THR A 67 6.51 -1.64 12.05
N ALA A 68 6.84 -0.85 13.07
CA ALA A 68 7.75 0.30 12.92
C ALA A 68 9.14 -0.14 12.42
N LEU A 69 9.72 -1.20 13.01
CA LEU A 69 10.99 -1.78 12.56
C LEU A 69 10.91 -2.30 11.12
N TYR A 70 9.80 -2.94 10.77
CA TYR A 70 9.57 -3.41 9.40
C TYR A 70 9.54 -2.24 8.41
N VAL A 71 8.84 -1.16 8.72
CA VAL A 71 8.80 0.04 7.87
C VAL A 71 10.20 0.61 7.67
N VAL A 72 10.98 0.79 8.75
CA VAL A 72 12.36 1.30 8.66
C VAL A 72 13.21 0.38 7.78
N PHE A 73 13.17 -0.93 8.02
CA PHE A 73 13.94 -1.90 7.24
C PHE A 73 13.55 -1.90 5.77
N SER A 74 12.24 -1.88 5.47
CA SER A 74 11.73 -1.81 4.09
C SER A 74 12.16 -0.53 3.38
N VAL A 75 12.13 0.62 4.05
CA VAL A 75 12.59 1.90 3.49
C VAL A 75 14.08 1.87 3.21
N VAL A 76 14.90 1.30 4.10
CA VAL A 76 16.35 1.16 3.90
C VAL A 76 16.65 0.24 2.71
N VAL A 77 15.99 -0.92 2.62
CA VAL A 77 16.16 -1.84 1.48
C VAL A 77 15.72 -1.19 0.17
N LEU A 78 14.62 -0.43 0.18
CA LEU A 78 14.15 0.33 -0.98
C LEU A 78 15.15 1.42 -1.38
N TYR A 79 15.72 2.13 -0.41
CA TYR A 79 16.72 3.17 -0.66
C TYR A 79 17.99 2.58 -1.29
N ILE A 80 18.52 1.50 -0.72
CA ILE A 80 19.73 0.85 -1.24
C ILE A 80 19.51 0.33 -2.66
N SER A 81 18.37 -0.33 -2.91
CA SER A 81 18.07 -0.86 -4.25
C SER A 81 17.89 0.25 -5.29
N MET A 82 17.16 1.32 -4.96
CA MET A 82 16.99 2.46 -5.87
C MET A 82 18.28 3.27 -6.06
N LEU A 83 19.11 3.39 -5.03
CA LEU A 83 20.40 4.06 -5.12
C LEU A 83 21.35 3.28 -6.04
N LEU A 84 21.41 1.95 -5.91
CA LEU A 84 22.16 1.11 -6.84
C LEU A 84 21.66 1.27 -8.28
N CYS A 85 20.34 1.26 -8.50
CA CYS A 85 19.77 1.50 -9.82
C CYS A 85 20.14 2.88 -10.38
N ALA A 86 20.08 3.94 -9.56
CA ALA A 86 20.42 5.28 -10.00
C ALA A 86 21.92 5.45 -10.31
N VAL A 87 22.81 4.80 -9.55
CA VAL A 87 24.25 4.81 -9.85
C VAL A 87 24.54 4.10 -11.18
N ILE A 88 23.91 2.96 -11.44
CA ILE A 88 24.11 2.19 -12.68
C ILE A 88 23.53 2.93 -13.90
N LEU A 89 22.35 3.51 -13.76
CA LEU A 89 21.60 4.15 -14.85
C LEU A 89 21.88 5.67 -14.98
N HIS A 90 22.84 6.21 -14.23
CA HIS A 90 23.14 7.65 -14.18
C HIS A 90 21.90 8.51 -13.88
N GLY A 91 21.07 8.04 -12.95
CA GLY A 91 19.83 8.68 -12.52
C GLY A 91 20.04 9.78 -11.48
N ASP A 92 19.01 10.61 -11.32
CA ASP A 92 18.99 11.71 -10.35
C ASP A 92 18.76 11.21 -8.91
N LEU A 93 19.78 11.35 -8.07
CA LEU A 93 19.76 10.95 -6.65
C LEU A 93 18.71 11.70 -5.83
N ILE A 94 18.40 12.95 -6.19
CA ILE A 94 17.42 13.76 -5.48
C ILE A 94 16.02 13.17 -5.70
N ARG A 95 15.70 12.74 -6.91
CA ARG A 95 14.42 12.07 -7.21
C ARG A 95 14.28 10.74 -6.48
N VAL A 96 15.35 9.96 -6.38
CA VAL A 96 15.38 8.72 -5.59
C VAL A 96 15.07 9.01 -4.13
N SER A 97 15.74 10.00 -3.52
CA SER A 97 15.52 10.36 -2.13
C SER A 97 14.08 10.81 -1.86
N ARG A 98 13.49 11.64 -2.75
CA ARG A 98 12.09 12.06 -2.66
C ARG A 98 11.13 10.89 -2.78
N PHE A 99 11.34 9.99 -3.73
CA PHE A 99 10.49 8.80 -3.89
C PHE A 99 10.51 7.92 -2.63
N VAL A 100 11.70 7.69 -2.07
CA VAL A 100 11.86 6.90 -0.85
C VAL A 100 11.20 7.58 0.35
N LEU A 101 11.26 8.90 0.46
CA LEU A 101 10.59 9.65 1.52
C LEU A 101 9.07 9.65 1.39
N VAL A 102 8.52 9.65 0.16
CA VAL A 102 7.08 9.43 -0.07
C VAL A 102 6.67 8.04 0.43
N ALA A 103 7.46 7.00 0.13
CA ALA A 103 7.20 5.66 0.64
C ALA A 103 7.29 5.62 2.18
N ALA A 104 8.28 6.29 2.76
CA ALA A 104 8.50 6.33 4.21
C ALA A 104 7.40 7.09 4.97
N SER A 105 6.77 8.10 4.37
CA SER A 105 5.66 8.86 4.99
C SER A 105 4.31 8.15 4.84
N THR A 106 4.10 7.44 3.74
CA THR A 106 2.80 6.79 3.43
C THR A 106 2.64 5.43 4.11
N LEU A 107 3.71 4.64 4.21
CA LEU A 107 3.66 3.30 4.81
C LEU A 107 3.18 3.29 6.28
N PRO A 108 3.65 4.17 7.19
CA PRO A 108 3.14 4.25 8.55
C PRO A 108 1.65 4.57 8.62
N VAL A 109 1.17 5.47 7.76
CA VAL A 109 -0.24 5.88 7.72
C VAL A 109 -1.12 4.73 7.20
N LEU A 110 -0.64 3.98 6.20
CA LEU A 110 -1.32 2.78 5.71
C LEU A 110 -1.41 1.69 6.78
N VAL A 111 -0.33 1.47 7.53
CA VAL A 111 -0.33 0.57 8.69
C VAL A 111 -1.35 1.01 9.73
N LEU A 112 -1.42 2.30 10.02
CA LEU A 112 -2.37 2.86 10.98
C LEU A 112 -3.80 2.66 10.48
N LEU A 113 -4.08 2.93 9.19
CA LEU A 113 -5.37 2.63 8.56
C LEU A 113 -5.73 1.14 8.66
N ALA A 114 -4.82 0.24 8.30
CA ALA A 114 -5.06 -1.20 8.31
C ALA A 114 -5.28 -1.77 9.72
N SER A 115 -4.53 -1.28 10.71
CA SER A 115 -4.61 -1.75 12.10
C SER A 115 -5.82 -1.22 12.86
N THR A 116 -6.39 -0.08 12.46
CA THR A 116 -7.44 0.61 13.25
C THR A 116 -8.75 0.85 12.52
N THR A 117 -8.92 0.30 11.31
CA THR A 117 -10.14 0.48 10.51
C THR A 117 -10.79 -0.86 10.22
N ASN A 118 -12.12 -0.93 10.35
CA ASN A 118 -12.86 -2.13 9.97
C ASN A 118 -13.06 -2.19 8.43
N PRO A 119 -12.97 -3.38 7.79
CA PRO A 119 -13.26 -3.60 6.37
C PRO A 119 -14.64 -3.09 5.95
N SER A 120 -15.60 -3.08 6.87
CA SER A 120 -16.95 -2.56 6.63
C SER A 120 -16.97 -1.04 6.43
N ASP A 121 -16.06 -0.29 7.05
CA ASP A 121 -15.98 1.17 6.87
C ASP A 121 -15.42 1.54 5.50
N PHE A 122 -14.56 0.71 4.90
CA PHE A 122 -14.11 0.89 3.51
C PHE A 122 -15.26 0.78 2.50
N ARG A 123 -16.35 0.08 2.84
CA ARG A 123 -17.55 -0.02 1.97
C ARG A 123 -18.32 1.29 1.87
N LYS A 124 -18.10 2.23 2.78
CA LYS A 124 -18.80 3.54 2.79
C LYS A 124 -18.26 4.49 1.74
N ILE A 125 -17.04 4.27 1.25
CA ILE A 125 -16.45 5.04 0.16
C ILE A 125 -16.50 4.19 -1.12
N PRO A 126 -17.36 4.53 -2.10
CA PRO A 126 -17.60 3.68 -3.26
C PRO A 126 -16.33 3.44 -4.09
N ALA A 127 -15.46 4.45 -4.24
CA ALA A 127 -14.18 4.30 -4.95
C ALA A 127 -13.25 3.28 -4.29
N LEU A 128 -13.10 3.34 -2.96
CA LEU A 128 -12.27 2.38 -2.20
C LEU A 128 -12.89 0.98 -2.23
N TYR A 129 -14.21 0.88 -2.16
CA TYR A 129 -14.91 -0.39 -2.26
C TYR A 129 -14.70 -1.06 -3.62
N LEU A 130 -14.90 -0.30 -4.71
CA LEU A 130 -14.66 -0.77 -6.07
C LEU A 130 -13.21 -1.21 -6.27
N LEU A 131 -12.26 -0.42 -5.78
CA LEU A 131 -10.84 -0.77 -5.81
C LEU A 131 -10.57 -2.08 -5.08
N LEU A 132 -11.15 -2.29 -3.89
CA LEU A 132 -11.01 -3.53 -3.12
C LEU A 132 -11.61 -4.75 -3.84
N VAL A 133 -12.75 -4.57 -4.52
CA VAL A 133 -13.38 -5.63 -5.31
C VAL A 133 -12.50 -6.03 -6.49
N VAL A 134 -12.00 -5.04 -7.26
CA VAL A 134 -11.07 -5.30 -8.37
C VAL A 134 -9.81 -5.97 -7.85
N PHE A 135 -9.22 -5.45 -6.78
CA PHE A 135 -7.98 -5.97 -6.22
C PHE A 135 -8.14 -7.42 -5.73
N ASN A 136 -9.24 -7.74 -5.05
CA ASN A 136 -9.51 -9.09 -4.58
C ASN A 136 -9.74 -10.08 -5.73
N SER A 137 -10.45 -9.65 -6.78
CA SER A 137 -10.64 -10.45 -8.00
C SER A 137 -9.30 -10.73 -8.69
N VAL A 138 -8.50 -9.69 -8.88
CA VAL A 138 -7.18 -9.77 -9.51
C VAL A 138 -6.24 -10.66 -8.69
N LEU A 139 -6.24 -10.54 -7.36
CA LEU A 139 -5.39 -11.37 -6.50
C LEU A 139 -5.70 -12.86 -6.66
N ARG A 140 -6.98 -13.21 -6.75
CA ARG A 140 -7.43 -14.59 -6.95
C ARG A 140 -6.95 -15.13 -8.29
N GLU A 141 -7.13 -14.34 -9.35
CA GLU A 141 -6.65 -14.69 -10.69
C GLU A 141 -5.12 -14.79 -10.77
N ILE A 142 -4.38 -13.92 -10.07
CA ILE A 142 -2.92 -14.00 -10.01
C ILE A 142 -2.47 -15.31 -9.37
N LEU A 143 -3.15 -15.78 -8.31
CA LEU A 143 -2.84 -17.06 -7.70
C LEU A 143 -3.06 -18.21 -8.68
N ASP A 144 -4.16 -18.18 -9.43
CA ASP A 144 -4.44 -19.19 -10.45
C ASP A 144 -3.38 -19.15 -11.57
N VAL A 145 -3.06 -17.97 -12.09
CA VAL A 145 -2.02 -17.76 -13.11
C VAL A 145 -0.64 -18.22 -12.62
N ALA A 146 -0.30 -17.91 -11.37
CA ALA A 146 0.92 -18.34 -10.71
C ALA A 146 1.01 -19.88 -10.64
N THR A 147 -0.08 -20.55 -10.23
CA THR A 147 -0.11 -22.02 -10.21
C THR A 147 0.03 -22.63 -11.61
N VAL A 148 -0.60 -22.02 -12.63
CA VAL A 148 -0.50 -22.48 -14.02
C VAL A 148 0.92 -22.33 -14.57
N TYR A 149 1.58 -21.19 -14.35
CA TYR A 149 2.97 -21.01 -14.82
C TYR A 149 3.95 -21.92 -14.09
N ARG A 150 3.70 -22.18 -12.80
CA ARG A 150 4.50 -23.13 -12.02
C ARG A 150 4.30 -24.56 -12.52
N ALA A 151 3.07 -24.95 -12.87
CA ALA A 151 2.77 -26.25 -13.48
C ALA A 151 3.42 -26.43 -14.87
N ARG A 152 3.67 -25.33 -15.59
CA ARG A 152 4.41 -25.32 -16.87
C ARG A 152 5.94 -25.36 -16.69
N GLY A 153 6.45 -25.47 -15.47
CA GLY A 153 7.89 -25.53 -15.19
C GLY A 153 8.63 -24.20 -15.41
N VAL A 154 7.92 -23.07 -15.45
CA VAL A 154 8.56 -21.76 -15.56
C VAL A 154 9.10 -21.38 -14.18
N GLU A 155 10.40 -21.12 -14.09
CA GLU A 155 11.06 -20.79 -12.83
C GLU A 155 11.85 -19.47 -12.90
N GLY A 156 12.31 -19.01 -11.73
CA GLY A 156 13.19 -17.86 -11.60
C GLY A 156 12.54 -16.52 -11.99
N LEU A 157 13.34 -15.64 -12.58
CA LEU A 157 12.93 -14.26 -12.88
C LEU A 157 11.86 -14.21 -13.99
N ASN A 158 11.93 -15.11 -14.97
CA ASN A 158 10.96 -15.22 -16.06
C ASN A 158 9.56 -15.59 -15.58
N TYR A 159 9.47 -16.41 -14.53
CA TYR A 159 8.20 -16.72 -13.87
C TYR A 159 7.56 -15.45 -13.31
N TRP A 160 8.30 -14.70 -12.50
CA TRP A 160 7.80 -13.48 -11.86
C TRP A 160 7.43 -12.40 -12.89
N LEU A 161 8.25 -12.22 -13.93
CA LEU A 161 7.99 -11.24 -14.97
C LEU A 161 6.71 -11.55 -15.75
N ARG A 162 6.46 -12.84 -16.07
CA ARG A 162 5.21 -13.28 -16.71
C ARG A 162 4.00 -13.11 -15.81
N VAL A 163 4.13 -13.41 -14.52
CA VAL A 163 3.06 -13.20 -13.54
C VAL A 163 2.73 -11.71 -13.41
N ILE A 164 3.74 -10.83 -13.37
CA ILE A 164 3.56 -9.38 -13.32
C ILE A 164 2.86 -8.87 -14.58
N ILE A 165 3.34 -9.24 -15.77
CA ILE A 165 2.70 -8.82 -17.04
C ILE A 165 1.24 -9.29 -17.08
N ALA A 166 0.98 -10.56 -16.76
CA ALA A 166 -0.37 -11.10 -16.71
C ALA A 166 -1.25 -10.34 -15.71
N SER A 167 -0.72 -9.98 -14.54
CA SER A 167 -1.44 -9.20 -13.52
C SER A 167 -1.87 -7.83 -14.02
N ILE A 168 -1.02 -7.14 -14.78
CA ILE A 168 -1.33 -5.82 -15.36
C ILE A 168 -2.46 -5.96 -16.39
N THR A 169 -2.33 -6.90 -17.33
CA THR A 169 -3.34 -7.13 -18.37
C THR A 169 -4.70 -7.55 -17.79
N LEU A 170 -4.69 -8.42 -16.78
CA LEU A 170 -5.90 -8.84 -16.06
C LEU A 170 -6.57 -7.67 -15.33
N SER A 171 -5.79 -6.80 -14.69
CA SER A 171 -6.31 -5.63 -13.99
C SER A 171 -7.04 -4.68 -14.95
N PHE A 172 -6.47 -4.42 -16.13
CA PHE A 172 -7.13 -3.61 -17.17
C PHE A 172 -8.43 -4.25 -17.65
N SER A 173 -8.40 -5.55 -18.01
CA SER A 173 -9.59 -6.28 -18.47
C SER A 173 -10.71 -6.31 -17.43
N ARG A 174 -10.37 -6.48 -16.14
CA ARG A 174 -11.37 -6.46 -15.06
C ARG A 174 -11.95 -5.08 -14.82
N SER A 175 -11.14 -4.02 -14.94
CA SER A 175 -11.65 -2.65 -14.82
C SER A 175 -12.69 -2.33 -15.90
N THR A 176 -12.44 -2.72 -17.15
CA THR A 176 -13.37 -2.50 -18.27
C THR A 176 -14.65 -3.31 -18.10
N MET A 177 -14.56 -4.59 -17.72
CA MET A 177 -15.73 -5.42 -17.43
C MET A 177 -16.59 -4.85 -16.29
N LEU A 178 -15.95 -4.24 -15.29
CA LEU A 178 -16.66 -3.66 -14.15
C LEU A 178 -17.37 -2.37 -14.57
N VAL A 179 -16.75 -1.54 -15.40
CA VAL A 179 -17.40 -0.38 -16.02
C VAL A 179 -18.61 -0.81 -16.86
N ASP A 180 -18.48 -1.83 -17.70
CA ASP A 180 -19.58 -2.36 -18.51
C ASP A 180 -20.72 -2.93 -17.64
N SER A 181 -20.36 -3.60 -16.54
CA SER A 181 -21.34 -4.11 -15.57
C SER A 181 -22.05 -3.02 -14.77
N LEU A 182 -21.41 -1.88 -14.52
CA LEU A 182 -22.03 -0.73 -13.86
C LEU A 182 -22.93 0.03 -14.83
N ARG A 183 -22.47 0.21 -16.07
CA ARG A 183 -23.23 0.86 -17.14
C ARG A 183 -24.50 0.10 -17.50
N SER A 184 -24.44 -1.24 -17.56
CA SER A 184 -25.63 -2.10 -17.77
C SER A 184 -26.64 -2.05 -16.61
N ARG A 185 -26.23 -1.59 -15.42
CA ARG A 185 -27.11 -1.35 -14.26
C ARG A 185 -27.63 0.09 -14.20
N GLY A 186 -27.37 0.91 -15.22
CA GLY A 186 -27.79 2.32 -15.27
C GLY A 186 -26.97 3.24 -14.37
N ILE A 187 -25.79 2.81 -13.91
CA ILE A 187 -24.87 3.65 -13.14
C ILE A 187 -23.90 4.27 -14.14
N GLU A 188 -23.99 5.58 -14.35
CA GLU A 188 -23.04 6.34 -15.17
C GLU A 188 -21.71 6.45 -14.40
N VAL A 189 -20.65 5.92 -15.01
CA VAL A 189 -19.27 6.01 -14.51
C VAL A 189 -18.54 6.92 -15.49
N GLU A 190 -18.32 8.17 -15.10
CA GLU A 190 -17.46 9.13 -15.83
C GLU A 190 -15.97 8.89 -15.54
#